data_AF-A0AAW8DI81-F1
#
_entry.id   AF-A0AAW8DI81-F1
#
_cell.length_a   1.000
_cell.length_b   1.000
_cell.length_c   1.000
_cell.angle_alpha   90.00
_cell.angle_beta   90.00
_cell.angle_gamma   90.00
#
_symmetry.space_group_name_H-M   'P 1'
#
loop_
_entity.id
_entity.type
_entity.pdbx_description
1 polymer ?
#
loop_
_entity_poly.entity_id
_entity_poly.type
_entity_poly.pdbx_seq_one_letter_code
_entity_poly.pdbx_strand_id
1 'polypeptide(L)'
;MPFVNVKLVDGVFTEDEKHRMAAALTDVMVKFEGSEAFREVVWVLIEELHTDGWHIGGLPFRGPASLMDGLARSKSLYESIDGHPVTRPELAQKAPVQEK
;
A
#
# COMPACT_ATOMS: atom_id res chain seq x y z
N MET A 1 20.14 -10.23 -10.12
CA MET A 1 19.48 -9.04 -10.69
C MET A 1 18.21 -8.81 -9.89
N PRO A 2 18.16 -7.83 -8.98
CA PRO A 2 16.96 -7.56 -8.21
C PRO A 2 15.90 -6.91 -9.09
N PHE A 3 14.66 -7.31 -8.86
CA PHE A 3 13.49 -6.75 -9.53
C PHE A 3 12.53 -6.22 -8.47
N VAL A 4 12.26 -4.93 -8.53
CA VAL A 4 11.34 -4.22 -7.64
C VAL A 4 10.10 -3.87 -8.46
N ASN A 5 8.95 -4.42 -8.08
CA ASN A 5 7.67 -4.09 -8.70
C ASN A 5 6.83 -3.25 -7.75
N VAL A 6 6.49 -2.05 -8.20
CA VAL A 6 5.61 -1.12 -7.49
C VAL A 6 4.28 -1.11 -8.23
N LYS A 7 3.19 -1.45 -7.52
CA LYS A 7 1.83 -1.34 -8.04
C LYS A 7 1.16 -0.12 -7.42
N LEU A 8 0.71 0.79 -8.27
CA LEU A 8 0.08 2.05 -7.90
C LEU A 8 -1.35 2.11 -8.46
N VAL A 9 -2.14 3.00 -7.87
CA VAL A 9 -3.40 3.43 -8.47
C VAL A 9 -3.08 4.50 -9.51
N ASP A 10 -3.70 4.38 -10.68
CA ASP A 10 -3.56 5.35 -11.77
C ASP A 10 -3.86 6.80 -11.34
N GLY A 11 -3.02 7.73 -11.76
CA GLY A 11 -3.16 9.17 -11.53
C GLY A 11 -2.83 9.67 -10.12
N VAL A 12 -2.41 8.81 -9.19
CA VAL A 12 -2.06 9.23 -7.82
C VAL A 12 -0.70 9.94 -7.76
N PHE A 13 0.25 9.51 -8.59
CA PHE A 13 1.58 10.11 -8.65
C PHE A 13 1.81 10.71 -10.03
N THR A 14 2.46 11.87 -10.07
CA THR A 14 2.93 12.47 -11.31
C THR A 14 4.04 11.64 -11.94
N GLU A 15 4.29 11.87 -13.23
CA GLU A 15 5.40 11.24 -13.95
C GLU A 15 6.77 11.48 -13.27
N ASP A 16 7.05 12.73 -12.88
CA ASP A 16 8.27 13.10 -12.16
C ASP A 16 8.42 12.35 -10.81
N GLU A 17 7.34 12.24 -10.04
CA GLU A 17 7.36 11.49 -8.78
C GLU A 17 7.65 10.01 -8.99
N LYS A 18 7.13 9.40 -10.05
CA LYS A 18 7.44 8.00 -10.40
C LYS A 18 8.92 7.83 -10.77
N HIS A 19 9.51 8.75 -11.53
CA HIS A 19 10.94 8.69 -11.83
C HIS A 19 11.81 8.85 -10.59
N ARG A 20 11.48 9.80 -9.71
CA ARG A 20 12.18 9.98 -8.43
C ARG A 20 12.02 8.75 -7.51
N MET A 21 10.85 8.14 -7.51
CA MET A 21 10.60 6.90 -6.76
C MET A 21 11.48 5.75 -7.28
N ALA A 22 11.56 5.57 -8.59
CA ALA A 22 12.42 4.53 -9.18
C ALA A 22 13.90 4.75 -8.84
N ALA A 23 14.40 5.99 -8.93
CA ALA A 23 15.76 6.32 -8.53
C ALA A 23 16.03 6.02 -7.05
N ALA A 24 15.13 6.43 -6.15
CA ALA A 24 15.26 6.19 -4.72
C ALA A 24 15.22 4.70 -4.36
N LEU A 25 14.37 3.90 -5.01
CA LEU A 25 14.33 2.45 -4.82
C LEU A 25 15.62 1.78 -5.29
N THR A 26 16.21 2.25 -6.39
CA THR A 26 17.52 1.79 -6.84
C THR A 26 18.60 2.09 -5.81
N ASP A 27 18.62 3.29 -5.25
CA ASP A 27 19.58 3.67 -4.20
C ASP A 27 19.44 2.80 -2.95
N VAL A 28 18.21 2.42 -2.57
CA VAL A 28 17.97 1.46 -1.49
C VAL A 28 18.64 0.12 -1.81
N MET A 29 18.46 -0.42 -3.01
CA MET A 29 19.07 -1.70 -3.40
C MET A 29 20.60 -1.64 -3.40
N VAL A 30 21.17 -0.58 -3.96
CA VAL A 30 22.63 -0.35 -3.99
C VAL A 30 23.19 -0.23 -2.57
N LYS A 31 22.49 0.49 -1.69
CA LYS A 31 22.88 0.63 -0.27
C LYS A 31 22.98 -0.72 0.44
N PHE A 32 22.01 -1.62 0.23
CA PHE A 32 22.01 -2.93 0.89
C PHE A 32 22.98 -3.93 0.24
N GLU A 33 23.24 -3.82 -1.06
CA GLU A 33 24.27 -4.62 -1.72
C GLU A 33 25.69 -4.15 -1.32
N GLY A 34 25.90 -2.85 -1.18
CA GLY A 34 27.19 -2.26 -0.80
C GLY A 34 28.15 -1.93 -1.96
N SER A 35 27.68 -1.98 -3.21
CA SER A 35 28.50 -1.69 -4.40
C SER A 35 27.72 -0.92 -5.46
N GLU A 36 28.25 0.22 -5.94
CA GLU A 36 27.63 1.00 -7.03
C GLU A 36 27.57 0.24 -8.35
N ALA A 37 28.45 -0.73 -8.57
CA ALA A 37 28.42 -1.58 -9.77
C ALA A 37 27.11 -2.38 -9.89
N PHE A 38 26.40 -2.58 -8.76
CA PHE A 38 25.12 -3.28 -8.74
C PHE A 38 23.98 -2.49 -9.38
N ARG A 39 24.09 -1.15 -9.47
CA ARG A 39 23.05 -0.26 -10.00
C ARG A 39 22.59 -0.66 -11.40
N GLU A 40 23.53 -1.07 -12.25
CA GLU A 40 23.30 -1.47 -13.63
C GLU A 40 22.35 -2.68 -13.78
N VAL A 41 22.16 -3.45 -12.70
CA VAL A 41 21.31 -4.64 -12.71
C VAL A 41 20.08 -4.51 -11.81
N VAL A 42 19.80 -3.33 -11.27
CA VAL A 42 18.60 -3.05 -10.48
C VAL A 42 17.45 -2.65 -11.40
N TRP A 43 16.39 -3.44 -11.42
CA TRP A 43 15.23 -3.19 -12.25
C TRP A 43 14.07 -2.73 -11.38
N VAL A 44 13.49 -1.57 -11.72
CA VAL A 44 12.29 -1.05 -11.07
C VAL A 44 11.18 -0.93 -12.09
N LEU A 45 10.09 -1.66 -11.88
CA LEU A 45 8.87 -1.58 -12.67
C LEU A 45 7.77 -0.92 -11.85
N ILE A 46 7.30 0.23 -12.31
CA ILE A 46 6.14 0.93 -11.74
C ILE A 46 4.94 0.65 -12.66
N GLU A 47 3.93 -0.01 -12.12
CA GLU A 47 2.67 -0.31 -12.81
C GLU A 47 1.54 0.48 -12.18
N GLU A 48 0.87 1.30 -12.98
CA GLU A 48 -0.37 1.95 -12.61
C GLU A 48 -1.55 1.08 -13.05
N LEU A 49 -2.40 0.74 -12.10
CA LEU A 49 -3.62 -0.02 -12.34
C LEU A 49 -4.81 0.89 -12.17
N HIS A 50 -5.76 0.77 -13.09
CA HIS A 50 -7.02 1.49 -13.04
C HIS A 50 -7.78 1.14 -11.74
N THR A 51 -8.55 2.11 -11.23
CA THR A 51 -9.20 2.04 -9.90
C THR A 51 -10.17 0.86 -9.75
N ASP A 52 -10.77 0.39 -10.83
CA ASP A 52 -11.65 -0.79 -10.86
C ASP A 52 -10.93 -2.12 -10.61
N GLY A 53 -9.61 -2.18 -10.85
CA GLY A 53 -8.78 -3.33 -10.52
C GLY A 53 -8.52 -3.48 -9.02
N TRP A 54 -8.76 -2.44 -8.24
CA TRP A 54 -8.47 -2.40 -6.81
C TRP A 54 -9.71 -2.68 -5.97
N HIS A 55 -9.56 -3.52 -4.94
CA HIS A 55 -10.62 -3.79 -3.96
C HIS A 55 -10.03 -3.86 -2.55
N ILE A 56 -10.66 -3.19 -1.58
CA ILE A 56 -10.26 -3.21 -0.16
C ILE A 56 -11.47 -3.61 0.67
N GLY A 57 -11.34 -4.64 1.51
CA GLY A 57 -12.46 -5.15 2.32
C GLY A 57 -13.63 -5.70 1.47
N GLY A 58 -13.34 -6.16 0.25
CA GLY A 58 -14.36 -6.64 -0.70
C GLY A 58 -15.23 -5.52 -1.30
N LEU A 59 -14.81 -4.27 -1.22
CA LEU A 59 -15.44 -3.13 -1.88
C LEU A 59 -14.53 -2.61 -2.99
N PRO A 60 -15.09 -2.16 -4.14
CA PRO A 60 -14.32 -1.53 -5.19
C PRO A 60 -13.59 -0.31 -4.62
N PHE A 61 -12.32 -0.17 -4.97
CA PHE A 61 -11.51 0.95 -4.55
C PHE A 61 -11.96 2.20 -5.28
N ARG A 62 -12.71 3.04 -4.57
CA ARG A 62 -13.04 4.40 -5.02
C ARG A 62 -12.06 5.44 -4.48
N GLY A 63 -10.99 4.96 -3.84
CA GLY A 63 -10.17 5.74 -2.92
C GLY A 63 -11.00 6.28 -1.74
N PRO A 64 -10.37 6.70 -0.65
CA PRO A 64 -10.88 7.89 0.02
C PRO A 64 -10.64 9.12 -0.87
N ALA A 65 -11.52 10.13 -0.84
CA ALA A 65 -11.27 11.37 -1.57
C ALA A 65 -9.96 12.06 -1.10
N SER A 66 -9.48 11.73 0.11
CA SER A 66 -8.20 12.15 0.67
C SER A 66 -7.62 11.12 1.67
N LEU A 67 -6.32 11.16 1.99
CA LEU A 67 -5.75 10.35 3.08
C LEU A 67 -6.58 10.48 4.38
N MET A 68 -7.12 11.68 4.64
CA MET A 68 -7.94 11.96 5.83
C MET A 68 -9.24 11.15 5.87
N ASP A 69 -9.94 10.95 4.75
CA ASP A 69 -11.17 10.13 4.77
C ASP A 69 -10.83 8.65 4.99
N GLY A 70 -9.65 8.21 4.53
CA GLY A 70 -9.14 6.87 4.82
C GLY A 70 -8.89 6.70 6.31
N LEU A 71 -8.17 7.65 6.92
CA LEU A 71 -7.89 7.66 8.35
C LEU A 71 -9.16 7.79 9.20
N ALA A 72 -10.14 8.59 8.76
CA ALA A 72 -11.42 8.74 9.45
C ALA A 72 -12.21 7.41 9.49
N ARG A 73 -12.23 6.66 8.38
CA ARG A 73 -12.84 5.31 8.36
C ARG A 73 -12.10 4.35 9.29
N SER A 74 -10.77 4.34 9.25
CA SER A 74 -9.96 3.51 10.15
C SER A 74 -10.20 3.85 11.62
N LYS A 75 -10.31 5.15 11.94
CA LYS A 75 -10.64 5.63 13.29
C LYS A 75 -12.03 5.16 13.71
N SER A 76 -13.04 5.32 12.86
CA SER A 76 -14.40 4.88 13.16
C SER A 76 -14.48 3.37 13.38
N LEU A 77 -13.75 2.57 12.60
CA LEU A 77 -13.65 1.13 12.81
C LEU A 77 -12.98 0.81 14.15
N TYR A 78 -11.85 1.46 14.44
CA TYR A 78 -11.13 1.28 15.69
C TYR A 78 -12.02 1.60 16.91
N GLU A 79 -12.74 2.72 16.87
CA GLU A 79 -13.65 3.15 17.96
C GLU A 79 -14.87 2.23 18.13
N SER A 80 -15.22 1.44 17.10
CA SER A 80 -16.34 0.48 17.17
C SER A 80 -15.99 -0.84 17.84
N ILE A 81 -14.70 -1.14 18.02
CA ILE A 81 -14.23 -2.41 18.59
C ILE A 81 -14.06 -2.22 20.10
N ASP A 82 -14.82 -2.98 20.88
CA ASP A 82 -14.76 -2.91 22.33
C ASP A 82 -13.44 -3.45 22.90
N GLY A 83 -12.70 -2.55 23.56
CA GLY A 83 -11.44 -2.86 24.23
C GLY A 83 -10.25 -2.93 23.25
N HIS A 84 -9.25 -3.75 23.58
CA HIS A 84 -8.04 -3.92 22.79
C HIS A 84 -7.74 -5.40 22.57
N PRO A 85 -8.53 -6.09 21.72
CA PRO A 85 -8.27 -7.49 21.43
C PRO A 85 -6.89 -7.65 20.82
N VAL A 86 -6.05 -8.50 21.42
CA VAL A 86 -4.69 -8.78 20.93
C VAL A 86 -4.61 -10.15 20.25
N THR A 87 -5.67 -10.94 20.36
CA THR A 87 -5.79 -12.25 19.72
C THR A 87 -6.89 -12.26 18.66
N ARG A 88 -6.74 -13.14 17.66
CA ARG A 88 -7.78 -13.32 16.61
C ARG A 88 -9.14 -13.76 17.17
N PRO A 89 -9.23 -14.69 18.14
CA PRO A 89 -10.52 -15.09 18.71
C PRO A 89 -11.24 -13.95 19.45
N GLU A 90 -10.51 -13.15 20.24
CA GLU A 90 -11.09 -11.98 20.91
C GLU A 90 -11.57 -10.96 19.88
N LEU A 91 -10.78 -10.69 18.83
CA LEU A 91 -11.17 -9.77 17.76
C LEU A 91 -12.44 -10.25 17.06
N ALA A 92 -12.57 -11.55 16.77
CA ALA A 92 -13.77 -12.12 16.17
C ALA A 92 -15.00 -12.05 17.08
N GLN A 93 -14.81 -12.13 18.41
CA GLN A 93 -15.88 -11.95 19.38
C GLN A 93 -16.31 -10.48 19.48
N LYS A 94 -15.36 -9.55 19.48
CA LYS A 94 -15.58 -8.10 19.64
C LYS A 94 -16.03 -7.42 18.35
N ALA A 95 -15.67 -7.97 17.19
CA ALA A 95 -16.05 -7.50 15.86
C ALA A 95 -16.46 -8.71 15.00
N PRO A 96 -17.67 -9.27 15.22
CA PRO A 96 -18.13 -10.44 14.51
C PRO A 96 -18.37 -10.15 13.02
N VAL A 97 -18.34 -11.22 12.22
CA VAL A 97 -18.65 -11.14 10.79
C VAL A 97 -20.09 -10.64 10.62
N GLN A 98 -20.27 -9.62 9.80
CA GLN A 98 -21.58 -9.14 9.39
C GLN A 98 -21.99 -9.91 8.13
N GLU A 99 -23.14 -10.59 8.16
CA GLU A 99 -23.76 -11.11 6.95
C GLU A 99 -24.26 -9.92 6.10
N LYS A 100 -23.94 -9.95 4.80
CA LYS A 100 -24.31 -8.90 3.83
C LYS A 100 -25.67 -9.16 3.23
#